data_AF-A0A256Y8E5-F1
#
_entry.id   AF-A0A256Y8E5-F1
#
_cell.length_a   1.000
_cell.length_b   1.000
_cell.length_c   1.000
_cell.angle_alpha   90.00
_cell.angle_beta   90.00
_cell.angle_gamma   90.00
#
_symmetry.space_group_name_H-M   'P 1'
#
loop_
_entity.id
_entity.type
_entity.pdbx_description
1 polymer ?
#
loop_
_entity_poly.entity_id
_entity_poly.type
_entity_poly.pdbx_seq_one_letter_code
_entity_poly.pdbx_strand_id
1 'polypeptide(L)'
;MTNTTARIKKNGMNFEVIVDMDEALKFKKGESDFIQAEGDFIFSDAKKGFKSGNNDLEVAFGTTDPSEITKIIVKQGEIREKN
;
A
#
# COMPACT_ATOMS: atom_id res chain seq x y z
N MET A 1 -7.41 -4.40 -15.95
CA MET A 1 -7.00 -3.79 -14.67
C MET A 1 -7.52 -4.70 -13.58
N THR A 2 -6.61 -5.42 -12.94
CA THR A 2 -6.95 -6.36 -11.87
C THR A 2 -6.50 -5.73 -10.58
N ASN A 3 -7.46 -5.25 -9.79
CA ASN A 3 -7.14 -4.60 -8.52
C ASN A 3 -6.72 -5.68 -7.52
N THR A 4 -5.59 -5.41 -6.86
CA THR A 4 -5.03 -6.27 -5.84
C THR A 4 -4.61 -5.51 -4.60
N THR A 5 -4.33 -6.25 -3.51
CA THR A 5 -3.90 -5.68 -2.25
C THR A 5 -2.40 -5.82 -2.09
N ALA A 6 -1.69 -4.71 -1.92
CA ALA A 6 -0.33 -4.70 -1.40
C ALA A 6 -0.35 -4.47 0.11
N ARG A 7 0.47 -5.22 0.87
CA ARG A 7 0.53 -5.13 2.33
C ARG A 7 1.94 -5.03 2.86
N ILE A 8 2.10 -4.36 4.00
CA ILE A 8 3.33 -4.38 4.79
C ILE A 8 2.98 -4.42 6.28
N LYS A 9 3.86 -5.03 7.08
CA LYS A 9 3.78 -4.97 8.55
C LYS A 9 4.93 -4.11 9.06
N LYS A 10 4.63 -3.06 9.83
CA LYS A 10 5.63 -2.13 10.38
C LYS A 10 5.20 -1.67 11.76
N ASN A 11 6.14 -1.61 12.72
CA ASN A 11 5.88 -1.26 14.12
C ASN A 11 4.73 -2.07 14.75
N GLY A 12 4.63 -3.36 14.42
CA GLY A 12 3.57 -4.25 14.91
C GLY A 12 2.20 -4.07 14.24
N MET A 13 2.01 -3.04 13.40
CA MET A 13 0.76 -2.72 12.71
C MET A 13 0.77 -3.23 11.27
N ASN A 14 -0.43 -3.48 10.73
CA ASN A 14 -0.62 -3.87 9.34
C ASN A 14 -1.08 -2.65 8.54
N PHE A 15 -0.56 -2.52 7.32
CA PHE A 15 -0.95 -1.49 6.37
C PHE A 15 -1.19 -2.12 5.01
N GLU A 16 -2.31 -1.79 4.39
CA GLU A 16 -2.78 -2.35 3.13
C GLU A 16 -3.23 -1.21 2.19
N VAL A 17 -2.89 -1.34 0.91
CA VAL A 17 -3.41 -0.48 -0.17
C VAL A 17 -3.97 -1.36 -1.28
N ILE A 18 -4.98 -0.84 -1.97
CA ILE A 18 -5.50 -1.45 -3.19
C ILE A 18 -4.85 -0.74 -4.38
N VAL A 19 -4.27 -1.50 -5.30
CA VAL A 19 -3.52 -0.99 -6.46
C VAL A 19 -3.82 -1.86 -7.68
N ASP A 20 -3.56 -1.36 -8.89
CA ASP A 20 -3.54 -2.23 -10.07
C ASP A 20 -2.34 -3.19 -9.98
N MET A 21 -2.59 -4.49 -10.23
CA MET A 21 -1.58 -5.54 -10.14
C MET A 21 -0.41 -5.30 -11.10
N ASP A 22 -0.70 -4.94 -12.35
CA ASP A 22 0.33 -4.82 -13.38
C ASP A 22 1.23 -3.61 -13.08
N GLU A 23 0.63 -2.50 -12.66
CA GLU A 23 1.38 -1.32 -12.22
C GLU A 23 2.24 -1.61 -10.99
N ALA A 24 1.67 -2.31 -9.99
CA ALA A 24 2.39 -2.64 -8.77
C ALA A 24 3.62 -3.53 -9.04
N LEU A 25 3.48 -4.52 -9.93
CA LEU A 25 4.57 -5.40 -10.33
C LEU A 25 5.66 -4.65 -11.11
N LYS A 26 5.28 -3.78 -12.07
CA LYS A 26 6.23 -2.95 -12.81
C LYS A 26 6.98 -2.01 -11.88
N PHE A 27 6.27 -1.33 -10.98
CA PHE A 27 6.87 -0.44 -9.99
C PHE A 27 7.85 -1.18 -9.08
N LYS A 28 7.47 -2.36 -8.59
CA LYS A 28 8.34 -3.17 -7.72
C LYS A 28 9.60 -3.66 -8.44
N LYS A 29 9.52 -3.96 -9.74
CA LYS A 29 10.67 -4.36 -10.56
C LYS A 29 11.55 -3.18 -11.00
N GLY A 30 11.12 -1.94 -10.77
CA GLY A 30 11.81 -0.75 -11.27
C GLY A 30 11.60 -0.48 -12.76
N GLU A 31 10.57 -1.08 -13.36
CA GLU A 31 10.16 -0.86 -14.76
C GLU A 31 9.26 0.38 -14.91
N SER A 32 8.73 0.90 -13.80
CA SER A 32 7.92 2.11 -13.72
C SER A 32 8.24 2.89 -12.44
N ASP A 33 8.28 4.22 -12.53
CA ASP A 33 8.37 5.12 -11.36
C ASP A 33 6.99 5.58 -10.85
N PHE A 34 5.93 5.23 -11.59
CA PHE A 34 4.56 5.58 -11.27
C PHE A 34 3.80 4.38 -10.68
N ILE A 35 3.08 4.66 -9.60
CA ILE A 35 2.11 3.77 -8.97
C ILE A 35 1.08 4.62 -8.23
N GLN A 36 -0.19 4.22 -8.28
CA GLN A 36 -1.28 4.90 -7.59
C GLN A 36 -2.18 3.88 -6.88
N ALA A 37 -2.62 4.23 -5.67
CA ALA A 37 -3.62 3.47 -4.95
C ALA A 37 -5.03 3.79 -5.46
N GLU A 38 -5.94 2.83 -5.31
CA GLU A 38 -7.37 3.03 -5.50
C GLU A 38 -7.90 3.90 -4.33
N GLY A 39 -7.84 5.22 -4.54
CA GLY A 39 -8.16 6.23 -3.54
C GLY A 39 -6.99 6.64 -2.66
N ASP A 40 -7.21 7.66 -1.82
CA ASP A 40 -6.17 8.29 -1.01
C ASP A 40 -6.12 7.77 0.43
N PHE A 41 -6.33 6.46 0.61
CA PHE A 41 -6.42 5.85 1.95
C PHE A 41 -5.47 4.67 2.12
N ILE A 42 -4.82 4.64 3.29
CA ILE A 42 -4.06 3.47 3.76
C ILE A 42 -4.93 2.70 4.75
N PHE A 43 -5.17 1.43 4.47
CA PHE A 43 -6.03 0.58 5.28
C PHE A 43 -5.22 -0.19 6.32
N SER A 44 -5.79 -0.42 7.50
CA SER A 44 -5.28 -1.43 8.44
C SER A 44 -5.85 -2.81 8.15
N ASP A 45 -7.02 -2.86 7.50
CA ASP A 45 -7.66 -4.04 6.93
C ASP A 45 -8.53 -3.59 5.73
N ALA A 46 -8.03 -3.81 4.51
CA ALA A 46 -8.72 -3.36 3.29
C ALA A 46 -10.02 -4.14 3.04
N LYS A 47 -10.10 -5.41 3.48
CA LYS A 47 -11.31 -6.24 3.34
C LYS A 47 -12.45 -5.73 4.19
N LYS A 48 -12.16 -5.17 5.36
CA LYS A 48 -13.16 -4.57 6.26
C LYS A 48 -13.36 -3.07 6.03
N GLY A 49 -12.55 -2.45 5.17
CA GLY A 49 -12.57 -1.00 4.94
C GLY A 49 -12.05 -0.18 6.12
N PHE A 50 -11.24 -0.78 7.01
CA PHE A 50 -10.68 -0.07 8.16
C PHE A 50 -9.46 0.73 7.76
N LYS A 51 -9.49 2.05 8.02
CA LYS A 51 -8.42 2.98 7.69
C LYS A 51 -7.41 3.06 8.83
N SER A 52 -6.14 3.27 8.48
CA SER A 52 -5.09 3.56 9.45
C SER A 52 -5.19 5.01 9.91
N GLY A 53 -4.95 5.27 11.19
CA GLY A 53 -4.93 6.63 11.72
C GLY A 53 -3.66 7.37 11.35
N ASN A 54 -3.72 8.71 11.24
CA ASN A 54 -2.55 9.53 10.91
C ASN A 54 -1.37 9.34 11.88
N ASN A 55 -1.65 9.16 13.17
CA ASN A 55 -0.60 8.90 14.17
C ASN A 55 0.15 7.58 13.87
N ASP A 56 -0.57 6.53 13.50
CA ASP A 56 0.03 5.23 13.17
C ASP A 56 0.86 5.29 11.90
N LEU A 57 0.37 6.06 10.91
CA LEU A 57 1.09 6.32 9.67
C LEU A 57 2.38 7.10 9.94
N GLU A 58 2.31 8.17 10.73
CA GLU A 58 3.49 8.97 11.09
C GLU A 58 4.51 8.13 11.86
N VAL A 59 4.06 7.35 12.86
CA VAL A 59 4.94 6.47 13.65
C VAL A 59 5.58 5.38 12.78
N ALA A 60 4.85 4.80 11.82
CA ALA A 60 5.36 3.73 10.98
C ALA A 60 6.21 4.24 9.79
N PHE A 61 5.81 5.32 9.14
CA PHE A 61 6.37 5.78 7.86
C PHE A 61 7.10 7.11 7.96
N GLY A 62 6.88 7.91 9.01
CA GLY A 62 7.42 9.27 9.14
C GLY A 62 6.77 10.28 8.21
N THR A 63 5.58 9.95 7.70
CA THR A 63 4.77 10.78 6.82
C THR A 63 3.32 10.31 6.91
N THR A 64 2.37 11.21 6.61
CA THR A 64 0.96 10.88 6.44
C THR A 64 0.51 10.96 4.98
N ASP A 65 1.42 11.17 4.03
CA ASP A 65 1.10 11.24 2.60
C ASP A 65 0.75 9.84 2.06
N PRO A 66 -0.50 9.59 1.64
CA PRO A 66 -0.91 8.29 1.12
C PRO A 66 -0.14 7.86 -0.15
N SER A 67 0.29 8.81 -0.98
CA SER A 67 1.03 8.53 -2.22
C SER A 67 2.44 8.03 -1.91
N GLU A 68 3.13 8.66 -0.97
CA GLU A 68 4.45 8.22 -0.51
C GLU A 68 4.37 6.86 0.18
N ILE A 69 3.38 6.69 1.06
CA ILE A 69 3.18 5.44 1.79
C ILE A 69 2.83 4.30 0.82
N THR A 70 2.00 4.55 -0.19
CA THR A 70 1.69 3.56 -1.25
C THR A 70 2.96 3.06 -1.94
N LYS A 71 3.86 3.97 -2.34
CA LYS A 71 5.15 3.60 -2.94
C LYS A 71 5.98 2.73 -2.00
N ILE A 72 6.03 3.06 -0.72
CA ILE A 72 6.75 2.27 0.30
C ILE A 72 6.14 0.87 0.41
N ILE A 73 4.81 0.77 0.53
CA ILE A 73 4.10 -0.50 0.69
C ILE A 73 4.30 -1.40 -0.53
N VAL A 74 4.18 -0.88 -1.75
CA VAL A 74 4.36 -1.68 -2.97
C VAL A 74 5.81 -2.12 -3.14
N LYS A 75 6.78 -1.25 -2.83
CA LYS A 75 8.21 -1.54 -3.02
C LYS A 75 8.76 -2.52 -1.98
N GLN A 76 8.40 -2.35 -0.71
CA GLN A 76 8.97 -3.11 0.41
C GLN A 76 8.05 -4.23 0.92
N GLY A 77 6.75 -4.14 0.61
CA GLY A 77 5.75 -5.09 1.05
C GLY A 77 5.53 -6.26 0.10
N GLU A 78 4.45 -6.97 0.37
CA GLU A 78 3.97 -8.12 -0.40
C GLU A 78 2.76 -7.71 -1.23
N ILE A 79 2.81 -7.96 -2.54
CA ILE A 79 1.66 -7.83 -3.44
C ILE A 79 0.95 -9.18 -3.37
N ARG A 80 -0.27 -9.22 -2.83
CA ARG A 80 -1.04 -10.48 -2.78
C ARG A 80 -1.62 -10.75 -4.17
N GLU A 81 -1.77 -12.02 -4.53
CA GLU A 81 -2.65 -12.43 -5.62
C GLU A 81 -4.02 -12.78 -5.03
N LYS A 82 -5.12 -12.44 -5.73
CA LYS A 82 -6.44 -12.99 -5.39
C LYS A 82 -6.42 -14.49 -5.77
N ASN A 83 -6.20 -15.36 -4.78
CA ASN A 83 -6.62 -16.76 -4.85
C ASN A 83 -8.13 -16.87 -4.59
#